data_AF-A0A662FMN6-F1
#
_entry.id   AF-A0A662FMN6-F1
#
_cell.length_a   1.000
_cell.length_b   1.000
_cell.length_c   1.000
_cell.angle_alpha   90.00
_cell.angle_beta   90.00
_cell.angle_gamma   90.00
#
_symmetry.space_group_name_H-M   'P 1'
#
loop_
_entity.id
_entity.type
_entity.pdbx_description
1 polymer ?
#
loop_
_entity_poly.entity_id
_entity_poly.type
_entity_poly.pdbx_seq_one_letter_code
_entity_poly.pdbx_strand_id
1 'polypeptide(L)'
;MPVKDIEQALEKQVKPVVDKAMQNFLGVSISDIESDISDALKKNPLLEVAVNTNLPYKEAKKAFKKAYITHLLRMNFGNVSEVARISGVDRRSIHRLISDLKIKVDNFRKELFRADYLKKVEVQNIIEQTLDQYKNIIRPEKLRAMYEHAPEISADIVKHLPESPMTLKEAEEFFDRKYLKIKLKENNGNISRTAKKIGLRFETLFRKIKKLGINVKNIDK
;
A
#
# COMPACT_ATOMS: atom_id res chain seq x y z
N MET A 1 2.57 8.37 10.09
CA MET A 1 2.90 7.11 10.78
C MET A 1 2.01 5.96 10.27
N PRO A 2 1.94 5.69 8.95
CA PRO A 2 1.02 4.67 8.41
C PRO A 2 1.53 3.22 8.51
N VAL A 3 2.86 3.00 8.55
CA VAL A 3 3.45 1.65 8.70
C VAL A 3 3.06 1.03 10.04
N LYS A 4 2.99 1.84 11.10
CA LYS A 4 2.55 1.39 12.43
C LYS A 4 1.08 0.97 12.46
N ASP A 5 0.22 1.61 11.68
CA ASP A 5 -1.22 1.27 11.62
C ASP A 5 -1.47 0.00 10.81
N ILE A 6 -0.68 -0.24 9.75
CA ILE A 6 -0.73 -1.49 8.97
C ILE A 6 -0.20 -2.66 9.80
N GLU A 7 0.97 -2.51 10.43
CA GLU A 7 1.51 -3.52 11.34
C GLU A 7 0.52 -3.82 12.46
N GLN A 8 -0.05 -2.79 13.08
CA GLN A 8 -1.02 -2.95 14.15
C GLN A 8 -2.32 -3.63 13.69
N ALA A 9 -2.82 -3.34 12.50
CA ALA A 9 -4.04 -3.99 12.00
C ALA A 9 -3.78 -5.43 11.53
N LEU A 10 -2.63 -5.69 10.92
CA LEU A 10 -2.20 -7.05 10.61
C LEU A 10 -2.09 -7.89 11.89
N GLU A 11 -1.60 -7.28 12.97
CA GLU A 11 -1.40 -7.95 14.25
C GLU A 11 -2.69 -8.10 15.07
N LYS A 12 -3.60 -7.11 15.01
CA LYS A 12 -4.85 -7.11 15.80
C LYS A 12 -6.07 -7.67 15.07
N GLN A 13 -6.08 -7.72 13.75
CA GLN A 13 -7.25 -8.14 12.97
C GLN A 13 -6.95 -9.30 12.01
N VAL A 14 -5.79 -9.30 11.33
CA VAL A 14 -5.46 -10.36 10.37
C VAL A 14 -4.94 -11.63 11.05
N LYS A 15 -4.01 -11.53 12.01
CA LYS A 15 -3.53 -12.70 12.77
C LYS A 15 -4.67 -13.49 13.45
N PRO A 16 -5.65 -12.86 14.12
CA PRO A 16 -6.78 -13.59 14.71
C PRO A 16 -7.67 -14.33 13.69
N VAL A 17 -7.81 -13.80 12.47
CA VAL A 17 -8.58 -14.47 11.40
C VAL A 17 -7.86 -15.74 10.95
N VAL A 18 -6.54 -15.66 10.77
CA VAL A 18 -5.69 -16.80 10.41
C VAL A 18 -5.66 -17.83 11.54
N ASP A 19 -5.46 -17.39 12.79
CA ASP A 19 -5.47 -18.25 13.99
C ASP A 19 -6.78 -19.03 14.11
N LYS A 20 -7.92 -18.34 13.99
CA LYS A 20 -9.24 -18.96 14.04
C LYS A 20 -9.44 -19.98 12.92
N ALA A 21 -8.97 -19.69 11.71
CA ALA A 21 -9.01 -20.64 10.60
C ALA A 21 -8.16 -21.89 10.89
N MET A 22 -6.94 -21.73 11.41
CA MET A 22 -6.09 -22.85 11.78
C MET A 22 -6.69 -23.68 12.91
N GLN A 23 -7.26 -23.07 13.96
CA GLN A 23 -7.94 -23.81 15.02
C GLN A 23 -9.12 -24.63 14.48
N ASN A 24 -9.89 -24.05 13.54
CA ASN A 24 -11.04 -24.74 12.95
C ASN A 24 -10.63 -25.90 12.02
N PHE A 25 -9.61 -25.71 11.18
CA PHE A 25 -9.29 -26.64 10.09
C PHE A 25 -8.08 -27.54 10.38
N LEU A 26 -7.10 -27.06 11.17
CA LEU A 26 -5.93 -27.84 11.60
C LEU A 26 -6.10 -28.42 13.02
N GLY A 27 -6.98 -27.83 13.84
CA GLY A 27 -7.15 -28.19 15.26
C GLY A 27 -6.01 -27.69 16.15
N VAL A 28 -5.11 -26.87 15.61
CA VAL A 28 -3.95 -26.28 16.29
C VAL A 28 -3.67 -24.90 15.72
N SER A 29 -3.03 -24.04 16.51
CA SER A 29 -2.49 -22.76 16.05
C SER A 29 -0.99 -22.89 15.78
N ILE A 30 -0.50 -22.29 14.69
CA ILE A 30 0.92 -22.30 14.30
C ILE A 30 1.35 -20.84 14.11
N SER A 31 2.08 -20.29 15.09
CA SER A 31 2.50 -18.88 15.11
C SER A 31 3.34 -18.48 13.91
N ASP A 32 4.14 -19.41 13.36
CA ASP A 32 5.03 -19.13 12.24
C ASP A 32 4.23 -18.87 10.95
N ILE A 33 3.14 -19.60 10.72
CA ILE A 33 2.23 -19.38 9.59
C ILE A 33 1.56 -18.01 9.69
N GLU A 34 1.11 -17.61 10.89
CA GLU A 34 0.54 -16.28 11.11
C GLU A 34 1.54 -15.16 10.80
N SER A 35 2.78 -15.33 11.25
CA SER A 35 3.85 -14.37 10.99
C SER A 35 4.18 -14.29 9.51
N ASP A 36 4.32 -15.43 8.83
CA ASP A 36 4.68 -15.50 7.42
C ASP A 36 3.59 -14.95 6.50
N ILE A 37 2.31 -15.25 6.78
CA ILE A 37 1.18 -14.65 6.05
C ILE A 37 1.16 -13.13 6.30
N SER A 38 1.33 -12.68 7.54
CA SER A 38 1.39 -11.25 7.88
C SER A 38 2.54 -10.54 7.14
N ASP A 39 3.73 -11.13 7.12
CA ASP A 39 4.90 -10.55 6.49
C ASP A 39 4.84 -10.59 4.95
N ALA A 40 4.21 -11.62 4.37
CA ALA A 40 3.92 -11.67 2.94
C ALA A 40 2.91 -10.59 2.53
N LEU A 41 1.87 -10.36 3.35
CA LEU A 41 0.89 -9.29 3.13
C LEU A 41 1.51 -7.89 3.24
N LYS A 42 2.48 -7.67 4.15
CA LYS A 42 3.23 -6.39 4.25
C LYS A 42 4.02 -6.06 2.99
N LYS A 43 4.51 -7.07 2.26
CA LYS A 43 5.40 -6.91 1.10
C LYS A 43 4.66 -6.69 -0.22
N ASN A 44 3.34 -6.91 -0.27
CA ASN A 44 2.60 -6.96 -1.53
C ASN A 44 2.23 -5.55 -2.07
N PRO A 45 2.48 -5.26 -3.38
CA PRO A 45 2.13 -4.01 -4.07
C PRO A 45 0.67 -3.53 -4.02
N LEU A 46 -0.30 -4.36 -3.61
CA LEU A 46 -1.71 -3.97 -3.47
C LEU A 46 -1.96 -2.69 -2.64
N LEU A 47 -0.96 -2.27 -1.86
CA LEU A 47 -1.03 -1.17 -0.90
C LEU A 47 -0.25 0.09 -1.33
N GLU A 48 0.46 0.10 -2.47
CA GLU A 48 1.28 1.24 -2.87
C GLU A 48 0.90 1.84 -4.22
N VAL A 49 0.45 3.09 -4.22
CA VAL A 49 0.38 3.90 -5.45
C VAL A 49 1.80 4.05 -6.01
N ALA A 50 2.02 3.48 -7.20
CA ALA A 50 3.32 3.49 -7.84
C ALA A 50 3.84 4.93 -8.04
N VAL A 51 5.10 5.16 -7.67
CA VAL A 51 5.79 6.44 -7.87
C VAL A 51 6.52 6.39 -9.20
N ASN A 52 6.00 7.12 -10.19
CA ASN A 52 6.67 7.27 -11.48
C ASN A 52 7.85 8.24 -11.35
N THR A 53 9.07 7.73 -11.48
CA THR A 53 10.31 8.52 -11.41
C THR A 53 10.81 8.99 -12.77
N ASN A 54 10.17 8.62 -13.88
CA ASN A 54 10.63 9.00 -15.22
C ASN A 54 10.27 10.44 -15.59
N LEU A 55 9.33 11.06 -14.86
CA LEU A 55 8.88 12.44 -15.08
C LEU A 55 9.61 13.43 -14.16
N PRO A 56 9.70 14.72 -14.53
CA PRO A 56 10.15 15.79 -13.62
C PRO A 56 9.33 15.83 -12.33
N TYR A 57 9.92 16.34 -11.24
CA TYR A 57 9.35 16.20 -9.88
C TYR A 57 7.91 16.73 -9.77
N LYS A 58 7.60 17.88 -10.36
CA LYS A 58 6.26 18.47 -10.31
C LYS A 58 5.21 17.60 -11.01
N GLU A 59 5.56 17.06 -12.17
CA GLU A 59 4.68 16.21 -12.98
C GLU A 59 4.49 14.85 -12.34
N ALA A 60 5.58 14.23 -11.89
CA ALA A 60 5.55 12.99 -11.12
C ALA A 60 4.66 13.13 -9.87
N LYS A 61 4.79 14.25 -9.14
CA LYS A 61 3.97 14.51 -7.96
C LYS A 61 2.49 14.69 -8.32
N LYS A 62 2.19 15.40 -9.40
CA LYS A 62 0.81 15.58 -9.88
C LYS A 62 0.20 14.24 -10.29
N ALA A 63 0.94 13.41 -11.03
CA ALA A 63 0.52 12.08 -11.44
C ALA A 63 0.27 11.16 -10.24
N PHE A 64 1.18 11.15 -9.27
CA PHE A 64 1.02 10.41 -8.02
C PHE A 64 -0.24 10.84 -7.26
N LYS A 65 -0.45 12.15 -7.04
CA LYS A 65 -1.67 12.65 -6.38
C LYS A 65 -2.94 12.23 -7.13
N LYS A 66 -2.91 12.29 -8.46
CA LYS A 66 -4.04 11.85 -9.29
C LYS A 66 -4.35 10.38 -9.10
N ALA A 67 -3.34 9.52 -9.18
CA ALA A 67 -3.48 8.09 -8.96
C ALA A 67 -3.99 7.80 -7.55
N TYR A 68 -3.46 8.50 -6.55
CA TYR A 68 -3.86 8.36 -5.15
C TYR A 68 -5.32 8.74 -4.91
N ILE A 69 -5.75 9.94 -5.30
CA ILE A 69 -7.14 10.36 -5.12
C ILE A 69 -8.10 9.50 -5.95
N THR A 70 -7.70 9.08 -7.16
CA THR A 70 -8.51 8.15 -7.98
C THR A 70 -8.67 6.81 -7.27
N HIS A 71 -7.61 6.29 -6.65
CA HIS A 71 -7.68 5.09 -5.84
C HIS A 71 -8.64 5.26 -4.67
N LEU A 72 -8.52 6.35 -3.88
CA LEU A 72 -9.46 6.61 -2.77
C LEU A 72 -10.91 6.70 -3.22
N LEU A 73 -11.16 7.40 -4.33
CA LEU A 73 -12.51 7.54 -4.88
C LEU A 73 -13.07 6.20 -5.36
N ARG A 74 -12.24 5.34 -5.95
CA ARG A 74 -12.65 3.98 -6.35
C ARG A 74 -13.03 3.13 -5.13
N MET A 75 -12.21 3.15 -4.09
CA MET A 75 -12.45 2.36 -2.87
C MET A 75 -13.70 2.82 -2.13
N ASN A 76 -14.01 4.12 -2.19
CA ASN A 76 -15.14 4.70 -1.48
C ASN A 76 -16.36 4.95 -2.39
N PHE A 77 -16.47 4.27 -3.54
CA PHE A 77 -17.62 4.39 -4.46
C PHE A 77 -17.93 5.82 -4.93
N GLY A 78 -16.92 6.68 -5.02
CA GLY A 78 -17.06 8.10 -5.34
C GLY A 78 -17.60 8.95 -4.18
N ASN A 79 -17.70 8.41 -2.97
CA ASN A 79 -18.11 9.16 -1.78
C ASN A 79 -17.01 10.16 -1.38
N VAL A 80 -17.17 11.40 -1.86
CA VAL A 80 -16.22 12.49 -1.62
C VAL A 80 -16.09 12.83 -0.13
N SER A 81 -17.15 12.67 0.66
CA SER A 81 -17.11 12.94 2.10
C SER A 81 -16.20 11.96 2.82
N GLU A 82 -16.29 10.68 2.46
CA GLU A 82 -15.46 9.63 3.05
C GLU A 82 -14.00 9.75 2.61
N VAL A 83 -13.76 10.05 1.33
CA VAL A 83 -12.42 10.35 0.83
C VAL A 83 -11.81 11.55 1.57
N ALA A 84 -12.59 12.61 1.83
CA ALA A 84 -12.12 13.77 2.57
C ALA A 84 -11.71 13.40 4.02
N ARG A 85 -12.56 12.62 4.71
CA ARG A 85 -12.29 12.10 6.05
C ARG A 85 -10.99 11.31 6.09
N ILE A 86 -10.84 10.34 5.18
CA ILE A 86 -9.67 9.46 5.10
C ILE A 86 -8.40 10.24 4.76
N SER A 87 -8.47 11.12 3.76
CA SER A 87 -7.31 11.88 3.32
C SER A 87 -6.93 13.03 4.26
N GLY A 88 -7.71 13.26 5.33
CA GLY A 88 -7.45 14.28 6.34
C GLY A 88 -7.55 15.71 5.80
N VAL A 89 -8.41 15.93 4.80
CA VAL A 89 -8.67 17.26 4.22
C VAL A 89 -10.17 17.54 4.17
N ASP A 90 -10.55 18.79 3.93
CA ASP A 90 -11.95 19.14 3.79
C ASP A 90 -12.55 18.65 2.46
N ARG A 91 -13.88 18.49 2.44
CA ARG A 91 -14.61 18.02 1.26
C ARG A 91 -14.40 18.92 0.02
N ARG A 92 -14.27 20.24 0.19
CA ARG A 92 -14.06 21.17 -0.93
C ARG A 92 -12.67 20.96 -1.54
N SER A 93 -11.67 20.67 -0.73
CA SER A 93 -10.33 20.30 -1.21
C SER A 93 -10.37 19.06 -2.12
N ILE A 94 -11.18 18.04 -1.80
CA ILE A 94 -11.33 16.88 -2.71
C ILE A 94 -12.02 17.27 -4.02
N HIS A 95 -13.09 18.07 -3.98
CA HIS A 95 -13.73 18.56 -5.22
C HIS A 95 -12.76 19.37 -6.09
N ARG A 96 -11.93 20.23 -5.48
CA ARG A 96 -10.87 20.95 -6.19
C ARG A 96 -9.86 20.01 -6.82
N LEU A 97 -9.37 19.01 -6.09
CA LEU A 97 -8.43 18.02 -6.60
C LEU A 97 -9.01 17.22 -7.77
N ILE A 98 -10.28 16.82 -7.70
CA ILE A 98 -10.98 16.13 -8.79
C ILE A 98 -10.97 16.99 -10.06
N SER A 99 -11.29 18.28 -9.93
CA SER A 99 -11.29 19.24 -11.05
C SER A 99 -9.88 19.49 -11.60
N ASP A 100 -8.94 19.88 -10.73
CA ASP A 100 -7.57 20.26 -11.09
C ASP A 100 -6.78 19.11 -11.73
N LEU A 101 -7.07 17.87 -11.30
CA LEU A 101 -6.43 16.65 -11.81
C LEU A 101 -7.22 15.99 -12.94
N LYS A 102 -8.40 16.53 -13.29
CA LYS A 102 -9.32 16.00 -14.31
C LYS A 102 -9.58 14.50 -14.09
N ILE A 103 -10.06 14.16 -12.89
CA ILE A 103 -10.42 12.79 -12.51
C ILE A 103 -11.85 12.52 -12.99
N LYS A 104 -12.03 11.46 -13.79
CA LYS A 104 -13.35 11.00 -14.20
C LYS A 104 -13.93 10.15 -13.07
N VAL A 105 -15.07 10.57 -12.51
CA VAL A 105 -15.73 9.91 -11.38
C VAL A 105 -16.76 8.87 -11.83
N ASP A 106 -17.09 8.88 -13.11
CA ASP A 106 -18.06 7.96 -13.71
C ASP A 106 -17.53 6.51 -13.67
N ASN A 107 -18.44 5.54 -13.48
CA ASN A 107 -18.19 4.09 -13.56
C ASN A 107 -17.34 3.41 -12.46
N PHE A 108 -17.00 4.08 -11.35
CA PHE A 108 -16.22 3.45 -10.27
C PHE A 108 -16.83 2.14 -9.72
N ARG A 109 -18.17 2.02 -9.67
CA ARG A 109 -18.83 0.80 -9.19
C ARG A 109 -18.47 -0.45 -10.00
N LYS A 110 -18.39 -0.37 -11.34
CA LYS A 110 -18.11 -1.54 -12.20
C LYS A 110 -16.63 -1.94 -12.16
N GLU A 111 -15.72 -0.97 -12.02
CA GLU A 111 -14.28 -1.21 -11.94
C GLU A 111 -13.89 -1.86 -10.60
N LEU A 112 -14.58 -1.50 -9.51
CA LEU A 112 -14.26 -1.99 -8.17
C LEU A 112 -14.53 -3.50 -7.99
N PHE A 113 -15.65 -4.02 -8.50
CA PHE A 113 -15.94 -5.46 -8.43
C PHE A 113 -14.81 -6.32 -9.00
N ARG A 114 -14.09 -5.81 -10.01
CA ARG A 114 -12.89 -6.48 -10.54
C ARG A 114 -11.69 -6.36 -9.61
N ALA A 115 -11.45 -5.18 -9.02
CA ALA A 115 -10.32 -4.95 -8.12
C ALA A 115 -10.45 -5.72 -6.80
N ASP A 116 -11.63 -5.76 -6.19
CA ASP A 116 -11.87 -6.51 -4.95
C ASP A 116 -11.72 -8.02 -5.16
N TYR A 117 -12.18 -8.51 -6.31
CA TYR A 117 -11.95 -9.90 -6.72
C TYR A 117 -10.45 -10.19 -6.86
N LEU A 118 -9.70 -9.33 -7.56
CA LEU A 118 -8.25 -9.49 -7.72
C LEU A 118 -7.49 -9.44 -6.39
N LYS A 119 -7.86 -8.54 -5.47
CA LYS A 119 -7.29 -8.49 -4.11
C LYS A 119 -7.50 -9.81 -3.36
N LYS A 120 -8.71 -10.37 -3.40
CA LYS A 120 -9.02 -11.66 -2.76
C LYS A 120 -8.19 -12.79 -3.34
N VAL A 121 -8.07 -12.84 -4.67
CA VAL A 121 -7.24 -13.83 -5.38
C VAL A 121 -5.76 -13.69 -4.98
N GLU A 122 -5.24 -12.47 -4.87
CA GLU A 122 -3.85 -12.27 -4.44
C GLU A 122 -3.60 -12.65 -2.99
N VAL A 123 -4.50 -12.29 -2.07
CA VAL A 123 -4.41 -12.72 -0.67
C VAL A 123 -4.52 -14.24 -0.58
N GLN A 124 -5.41 -14.86 -1.36
CA GLN A 124 -5.52 -16.32 -1.46
C GLN A 124 -4.20 -16.94 -1.92
N ASN A 125 -3.60 -16.45 -3.00
CA ASN A 125 -2.32 -16.95 -3.49
C ASN A 125 -1.21 -16.83 -2.44
N ILE A 126 -1.19 -15.75 -1.65
CA ILE A 126 -0.24 -15.60 -0.54
C ILE A 126 -0.44 -16.69 0.51
N ILE A 127 -1.68 -16.93 0.92
CA ILE A 127 -2.00 -17.99 1.89
C ILE A 127 -1.52 -19.34 1.36
N GLU A 128 -1.87 -19.67 0.12
CA GLU A 128 -1.49 -20.93 -0.52
C GLU A 128 0.03 -21.11 -0.61
N GLN A 129 0.75 -20.06 -1.03
CA GLN A 129 2.22 -20.06 -1.10
C GLN A 129 2.88 -20.20 0.25
N THR A 130 2.31 -19.59 1.30
CA THR A 130 2.82 -19.78 2.66
C THR A 130 2.56 -21.22 3.11
N LEU A 131 1.35 -21.76 2.92
CA LEU A 131 1.01 -23.14 3.29
C LEU A 131 1.91 -24.17 2.59
N ASP A 132 2.30 -23.94 1.34
CA ASP A 132 3.23 -24.79 0.59
C ASP A 132 4.60 -24.97 1.28
N GLN A 133 5.06 -23.96 2.04
CA GLN A 133 6.32 -24.03 2.79
C GLN A 133 6.22 -25.03 3.95
N TYR A 134 5.03 -25.27 4.47
CA TYR A 134 4.76 -26.14 5.61
C TYR A 134 4.25 -27.53 5.21
N LYS A 135 4.17 -27.85 3.91
CA LYS A 135 3.60 -29.11 3.41
C LYS A 135 4.28 -30.39 3.91
N ASN A 136 5.56 -30.31 4.24
CA ASN A 136 6.34 -31.44 4.75
C ASN A 136 6.23 -31.61 6.28
N ILE A 137 5.66 -30.61 6.96
CA ILE A 137 5.57 -30.53 8.42
C ILE A 137 4.14 -30.86 8.87
N ILE A 138 3.14 -30.42 8.10
CA ILE A 138 1.71 -30.60 8.38
C ILE A 138 1.18 -31.84 7.67
N ARG A 139 0.28 -32.57 8.33
CA ARG A 139 -0.39 -33.73 7.73
C ARG A 139 -1.17 -33.32 6.45
N PRO A 140 -1.04 -34.06 5.33
CA PRO A 140 -1.66 -33.67 4.06
C PRO A 140 -3.16 -33.44 4.11
N GLU A 141 -3.90 -34.27 4.87
CA GLU A 141 -5.36 -34.15 5.02
C GLU A 141 -5.79 -32.85 5.69
N LYS A 142 -5.06 -32.44 6.74
CA LYS A 142 -5.33 -31.18 7.45
C LYS A 142 -4.94 -29.97 6.61
N LEU A 143 -3.84 -30.07 5.88
CA LEU A 143 -3.40 -29.02 4.97
C LEU A 143 -4.39 -28.81 3.81
N ARG A 144 -4.96 -29.89 3.27
CA ARG A 144 -6.00 -29.83 2.25
C ARG A 144 -7.23 -29.02 2.72
N ALA A 145 -7.66 -29.19 3.96
CA ALA A 145 -8.77 -28.42 4.52
C ALA A 145 -8.47 -26.91 4.51
N MET A 146 -7.22 -26.50 4.74
CA MET A 146 -6.82 -25.09 4.65
C MET A 146 -6.85 -24.57 3.20
N TYR A 147 -6.39 -25.35 2.21
CA TYR A 147 -6.49 -24.96 0.80
C TYR A 147 -7.95 -24.80 0.35
N GLU A 148 -8.83 -25.73 0.75
CA GLU A 148 -10.25 -25.68 0.39
C GLU A 148 -10.96 -24.42 0.93
N HIS A 149 -10.53 -23.91 2.09
CA HIS A 149 -11.09 -22.70 2.71
C HIS A 149 -10.25 -21.44 2.48
N ALA A 150 -9.14 -21.52 1.74
CA ALA A 150 -8.30 -20.36 1.42
C ALA A 150 -9.08 -19.20 0.75
N PRO A 151 -10.10 -19.42 -0.11
CA PRO A 151 -10.95 -18.35 -0.63
C PRO A 151 -11.78 -17.61 0.45
N GLU A 152 -12.24 -18.33 1.48
CA GLU A 152 -13.02 -17.73 2.57
C GLU A 152 -12.11 -16.95 3.52
N ILE A 153 -10.97 -17.55 3.86
CA ILE A 153 -9.94 -16.92 4.70
C ILE A 153 -9.44 -15.65 3.99
N SER A 154 -9.16 -15.70 2.69
CA SER A 154 -8.72 -14.53 1.93
C SER A 154 -9.78 -13.43 1.89
N ALA A 155 -11.05 -13.80 1.70
CA ALA A 155 -12.16 -12.83 1.72
C ALA A 155 -12.31 -12.17 3.09
N ASP A 156 -12.08 -12.90 4.18
CA ASP A 156 -12.16 -12.35 5.53
C ASP A 156 -10.95 -11.48 5.90
N ILE A 157 -9.74 -11.94 5.55
CA ILE A 157 -8.51 -11.14 5.67
C ILE A 157 -8.64 -9.83 4.89
N VAL A 158 -9.19 -9.83 3.67
CA VAL A 158 -9.40 -8.61 2.89
C VAL A 158 -10.34 -7.61 3.57
N LYS A 159 -11.32 -8.05 4.37
CA LYS A 159 -12.18 -7.13 5.14
C LYS A 159 -11.45 -6.47 6.31
N HIS A 160 -10.45 -7.16 6.85
CA HIS A 160 -9.71 -6.77 8.06
C HIS A 160 -8.35 -6.14 7.75
N LEU A 161 -7.84 -6.33 6.54
CA LEU A 161 -6.72 -5.57 6.01
C LEU A 161 -7.12 -4.11 6.06
N PRO A 162 -6.35 -3.26 6.76
CA PRO A 162 -6.64 -1.86 6.72
C PRO A 162 -6.41 -1.39 5.29
N GLU A 163 -7.49 -1.03 4.62
CA GLU A 163 -7.41 -0.01 3.59
C GLU A 163 -7.13 1.31 4.32
N SER A 164 -5.99 1.45 5.01
CA SER A 164 -5.59 2.69 5.70
C SER A 164 -4.80 3.50 4.71
N PRO A 165 -5.48 4.33 3.92
CA PRO A 165 -4.83 5.11 2.92
C PRO A 165 -4.21 6.26 3.70
N MET A 166 -2.92 6.48 3.52
CA MET A 166 -2.21 7.61 4.09
C MET A 166 -3.05 8.90 4.02
N THR A 167 -2.99 9.79 5.01
CA THR A 167 -3.54 11.14 4.78
C THR A 167 -2.90 11.74 3.52
N LEU A 168 -3.54 12.69 2.83
CA LEU A 168 -2.96 13.27 1.62
C LEU A 168 -1.55 13.81 1.86
N LYS A 169 -1.33 14.36 3.05
CA LYS A 169 -0.02 14.81 3.52
C LYS A 169 0.99 13.67 3.61
N GLU A 170 0.62 12.55 4.22
CA GLU A 170 1.49 11.37 4.35
C GLU A 170 1.76 10.73 2.99
N ALA A 171 0.77 10.63 2.11
CA ALA A 171 0.94 10.14 0.75
C ALA A 171 1.94 11.01 -0.03
N GLU A 172 1.85 12.34 0.12
CA GLU A 172 2.81 13.27 -0.47
C GLU A 172 4.22 13.14 0.12
N GLU A 173 4.35 12.90 1.43
CA GLU A 173 5.64 12.67 2.08
C GLU A 173 6.26 11.33 1.67
N PHE A 174 5.44 10.29 1.50
CA PHE A 174 5.83 9.01 0.94
C PHE A 174 6.36 9.17 -0.49
N PHE A 175 5.60 9.86 -1.35
CA PHE A 175 6.04 10.20 -2.70
C PHE A 175 7.37 10.96 -2.67
N ASP A 176 7.47 12.04 -1.87
CA ASP A 176 8.67 12.87 -1.79
C ASP A 176 9.88 12.01 -1.36
N ARG A 177 9.71 11.15 -0.36
CA ARG A 177 10.77 10.25 0.12
C ARG A 177 11.21 9.26 -0.96
N LYS A 178 10.26 8.55 -1.58
CA LYS A 178 10.56 7.50 -2.57
C LYS A 178 11.18 8.10 -3.84
N TYR A 179 10.56 9.14 -4.39
CA TYR A 179 11.06 9.83 -5.58
C TYR A 179 12.45 10.42 -5.35
N LEU A 180 12.66 11.15 -4.25
CA LEU A 180 13.95 11.81 -3.99
C LEU A 180 15.07 10.81 -3.69
N LYS A 181 14.81 9.73 -2.95
CA LYS A 181 15.80 8.68 -2.71
C LYS A 181 16.29 8.08 -4.03
N ILE A 182 15.37 7.71 -4.93
CA ILE A 182 15.70 7.14 -6.23
C ILE A 182 16.53 8.14 -7.06
N LYS A 183 16.06 9.40 -7.16
CA LYS A 183 16.76 10.42 -7.96
C LYS A 183 18.10 10.85 -7.41
N LEU A 184 18.26 10.87 -6.09
CA LEU A 184 19.57 11.13 -5.48
C LEU A 184 20.52 9.96 -5.73
N LYS A 185 20.06 8.71 -5.63
CA LYS A 185 20.86 7.51 -5.96
C LYS A 185 21.32 7.50 -7.42
N GLU A 186 20.41 7.80 -8.36
CA GLU A 186 20.74 7.96 -9.80
C GLU A 186 21.79 9.06 -10.07
N ASN A 187 22.04 9.96 -9.11
CA ASN A 187 23.00 11.04 -9.23
C ASN A 187 24.11 10.96 -8.16
N ASN A 188 24.33 9.78 -7.57
CA ASN A 188 25.40 9.52 -6.60
C ASN A 188 25.38 10.51 -5.42
N GLY A 189 24.18 10.83 -4.93
CA GLY A 189 23.98 11.80 -3.86
C GLY A 189 24.25 13.26 -4.23
N ASN A 190 24.55 13.61 -5.49
CA ASN A 190 24.81 15.00 -5.85
C ASN A 190 23.50 15.82 -5.86
N ILE A 191 23.27 16.60 -4.82
CA ILE A 191 22.04 17.39 -4.62
C ILE A 191 21.86 18.45 -5.72
N SER A 192 22.93 19.15 -6.12
CA SER A 192 22.86 20.19 -7.15
C SER A 192 22.48 19.62 -8.51
N ARG A 193 23.16 18.54 -8.93
CA ARG A 193 22.86 17.81 -10.16
C ARG A 193 21.44 17.25 -10.16
N THR A 194 21.02 16.68 -9.02
CA THR A 194 19.67 16.14 -8.84
C THR A 194 18.62 17.24 -8.99
N ALA A 195 18.79 18.38 -8.31
CA ALA A 195 17.88 19.52 -8.36
C ALA A 195 17.68 19.99 -9.81
N LYS A 196 18.77 20.18 -10.57
CA LYS A 196 18.72 20.56 -11.98
C LYS A 196 17.97 19.53 -12.83
N LYS A 197 18.26 18.23 -12.68
CA LYS A 197 17.61 17.16 -13.47
C LYS A 197 16.11 17.03 -13.19
N ILE A 198 15.67 17.18 -11.95
CA ILE A 198 14.27 16.99 -11.58
C ILE A 198 13.43 18.27 -11.67
N GLY A 199 14.04 19.39 -12.09
CA GLY A 199 13.36 20.69 -12.23
C GLY A 199 13.02 21.37 -10.91
N LEU A 200 13.83 21.17 -9.87
CA LEU A 200 13.69 21.85 -8.58
C LEU A 200 14.84 22.84 -8.34
N ARG A 201 14.54 23.93 -7.64
CA ARG A 201 15.58 24.79 -7.07
C ARG A 201 16.36 24.03 -6.01
N PHE A 202 17.67 24.26 -5.95
CA PHE A 202 18.57 23.59 -5.01
C PHE A 202 18.09 23.72 -3.56
N GLU A 203 17.74 24.93 -3.12
CA GLU A 203 17.29 25.24 -1.76
C GLU A 203 16.00 24.50 -1.42
N THR A 204 15.12 24.32 -2.42
CA THR A 204 13.86 23.59 -2.26
C THR A 204 14.12 22.10 -2.04
N LEU A 205 15.01 21.51 -2.84
CA LEU A 205 15.40 20.11 -2.69
C LEU A 205 16.13 19.89 -1.36
N PHE A 206 17.08 20.75 -1.02
CA PHE A 206 17.85 20.66 0.22
C PHE A 206 16.95 20.70 1.46
N ARG A 207 16.00 21.64 1.51
CA ARG A 207 15.01 21.71 2.59
C ARG A 207 14.16 20.44 2.70
N LYS A 208 13.76 19.85 1.57
CA LYS A 208 13.00 18.59 1.55
C LYS A 208 13.83 17.42 2.08
N ILE A 209 15.08 17.28 1.64
CA ILE A 209 16.01 16.25 2.12
C ILE A 209 16.16 16.33 3.64
N LYS A 210 16.40 17.53 4.18
CA LYS A 210 16.53 17.76 5.62
C LYS A 210 15.24 17.42 6.37
N LYS A 211 14.09 17.91 5.91
CA LYS A 211 12.78 17.63 6.54
C LYS A 211 12.48 16.12 6.55
N LEU A 212 12.83 15.41 5.48
CA LEU A 212 12.54 13.99 5.34
C LEU A 212 13.59 13.09 6.02
N GLY A 213 14.69 13.65 6.54
CA GLY A 213 15.78 12.89 7.14
C GLY A 213 16.51 11.98 6.14
N ILE A 214 16.60 12.39 4.87
CA ILE A 214 17.30 11.61 3.85
C ILE A 214 18.81 11.81 4.03
N ASN A 215 19.53 10.76 4.43
CA ASN A 215 20.99 10.79 4.52
C ASN A 215 21.62 10.56 3.15
N VAL A 216 22.04 11.64 2.52
CA VAL A 216 22.63 11.64 1.17
C VAL A 216 24.01 10.97 1.13
N LYS A 217 24.76 10.97 2.25
CA LYS A 217 26.11 10.37 2.31
C LYS A 217 26.09 8.84 2.28
N ASN A 218 24.97 8.24 2.67
CA ASN A 218 24.80 6.78 2.73
C ASN A 218 23.82 6.27 1.67
N ILE A 219 23.58 7.02 0.60
CA ILE A 219 22.56 6.64 -0.39
C ILE A 219 23.00 5.47 -1.29
N ASP A 220 24.31 5.20 -1.31
CA ASP A 220 24.97 4.18 -2.13
C ASP A 220 25.56 3.01 -1.31
N LYS A 221 25.41 3.02 0.03
CA LYS A 221 25.74 1.88 0.91
C LYS A 221 24.49 1.05 1.17
#